data_AF-A0A1H8FRQ7-F1
#
_entry.id   AF-A0A1H8FRQ7-F1
#
_cell.length_a   1.000
_cell.length_b   1.000
_cell.length_c   1.000
_cell.angle_alpha   90.00
_cell.angle_beta   90.00
_cell.angle_gamma   90.00
#
_symmetry.space_group_name_H-M   'P 1'
#
loop_
_entity.id
_entity.type
_entity.pdbx_description
1 polymer ?
#
loop_
_entity_poly.entity_id
_entity_poly.type
_entity_poly.pdbx_seq_one_letter_code
_entity_poly.pdbx_strand_id
1 'polypeptide(L)'
;MREVLTETVTATPATLTKSPVAVLPKQLPTQSIEPARAIRIIPDERKMSFTPGVDEIQEPLTIDALRAQQAQAEGVARHHEKVVDGPDIAGVYWRMAITDGLSRETVAQRAASLRLFCLITSVQRVNDIRQHHLSAFRDALTAFPVHFMRSAADGTRTIEEIMEQARFMPDFKKGIHVTTRQRHIKSIELLLERAASEGHNLDPGLNIKKVKPKAKGKGAKHKQRAVFSIEELKAVFAHSLWQGGQSRGNRHTPGSVVVRDSRYWIPLVLAYTGARRAEIAGLAASDVRDIEGYPCIVTQANRYRTIKGEEPGETDERRKKTRIVPIHPHLVELGFCEYATEMKKRGAELLLPDIVPTPRKGSRRAACPDPTLMVDKFGGAIDYMWTTALKKVLDGNPRRLCMHSLRHYVNDFMLYAPDIIDPVRFDIIGHVQSEGEAINTAVYRGDAPLSLKVEAIRQLPRLF
;
A
#
# COMPACT_ATOMS: atom_id res chain seq x y z
N MET A 1 -8.35 20.80 57.83
CA MET A 1 -8.80 21.70 58.93
C MET A 1 -8.03 23.01 58.75
N ARG A 2 -8.72 24.16 58.78
CA ARG A 2 -8.31 25.53 58.38
C ARG A 2 -8.45 25.85 56.88
N GLU A 3 -8.97 26.99 56.45
CA GLU A 3 -9.83 28.04 57.05
C GLU A 3 -10.27 28.94 55.89
N VAL A 4 -11.50 29.45 55.97
CA VAL A 4 -12.13 30.36 54.99
C VAL A 4 -11.84 31.79 55.42
N LEU A 5 -11.41 32.66 54.50
CA LEU A 5 -11.51 34.11 54.66
C LEU A 5 -11.98 34.77 53.37
N THR A 6 -13.23 35.22 53.43
CA THR A 6 -13.89 36.22 52.59
C THR A 6 -13.40 37.61 52.96
N GLU A 7 -13.19 38.50 51.98
CA GLU A 7 -13.28 39.93 52.25
C GLU A 7 -13.81 40.72 51.05
N THR A 8 -14.68 41.65 51.39
CA THR A 8 -15.62 42.43 50.61
C THR A 8 -15.02 43.73 50.09
N VAL A 9 -15.36 44.10 48.85
CA VAL A 9 -15.01 45.39 48.24
C VAL A 9 -16.15 46.39 48.40
N THR A 10 -15.88 47.52 49.05
CA THR A 10 -16.73 48.72 49.06
C THR A 10 -16.13 49.82 48.18
N ALA A 11 -16.97 50.41 47.33
CA ALA A 11 -16.68 51.54 46.45
C ALA A 11 -16.52 52.87 47.21
N THR A 12 -15.94 53.91 46.58
CA THR A 12 -16.59 55.18 46.12
C THR A 12 -15.48 56.14 45.56
N PRO A 13 -15.75 57.38 45.06
CA PRO A 13 -15.83 57.73 43.63
C PRO A 13 -14.74 58.75 43.18
N ALA A 14 -14.66 59.03 41.87
CA ALA A 14 -13.96 60.21 41.37
C ALA A 14 -14.69 60.89 40.21
N THR A 15 -14.89 62.20 40.39
CA THR A 15 -15.66 63.15 39.58
C THR A 15 -14.82 63.75 38.44
N LEU A 16 -15.52 64.14 37.36
CA LEU A 16 -15.02 64.74 36.11
C LEU A 16 -14.50 66.18 36.27
N THR A 17 -13.55 66.63 35.40
CA THR A 17 -13.76 67.67 34.35
C THR A 17 -12.49 68.03 33.51
N LYS A 18 -12.66 67.94 32.16
CA LYS A 18 -12.23 68.77 30.98
C LYS A 18 -10.84 69.47 30.95
N SER A 19 -10.00 69.41 29.90
CA SER A 19 -10.10 69.86 28.48
C SER A 19 -8.76 69.52 27.74
N PRO A 20 -8.45 69.95 26.48
CA PRO A 20 -9.14 69.79 25.20
C PRO A 20 -8.25 69.20 24.05
N VAL A 21 -8.93 68.60 23.06
CA VAL A 21 -8.65 68.50 21.60
C VAL A 21 -7.21 68.31 21.10
N ALA A 22 -6.95 67.13 20.54
CA ALA A 22 -6.04 66.93 19.41
C ALA A 22 -6.78 66.15 18.30
N VAL A 23 -6.71 66.69 17.08
CA VAL A 23 -7.41 66.22 15.87
C VAL A 23 -6.69 65.00 15.30
N LEU A 24 -7.41 63.90 15.08
CA LEU A 24 -6.96 62.71 14.35
C LEU A 24 -7.69 62.61 12.99
N PRO A 25 -7.02 62.11 11.94
CA PRO A 25 -7.47 62.24 10.56
C PRO A 25 -8.71 61.40 10.22
N LYS A 26 -9.45 61.92 9.24
CA LYS A 26 -10.67 61.35 8.64
C LYS A 26 -10.44 59.93 8.11
N GLN A 27 -11.36 59.04 8.52
CA GLN A 27 -11.89 57.89 7.79
C GLN A 27 -10.88 56.86 7.24
N LEU A 28 -10.74 55.74 7.96
CA LEU A 28 -10.60 54.44 7.27
C LEU A 28 -12.00 53.87 7.00
N PRO A 29 -12.25 53.32 5.80
CA PRO A 29 -13.56 52.77 5.45
C PRO A 29 -13.85 51.54 6.30
N THR A 30 -15.00 51.55 6.98
CA THR A 30 -15.59 50.37 7.60
C THR A 30 -15.95 49.39 6.47
N GLN A 31 -15.05 48.45 6.15
CA GLN A 31 -15.44 47.31 5.35
C GLN A 31 -16.41 46.48 6.19
N SER A 32 -17.67 46.47 5.77
CA SER A 32 -18.69 45.56 6.28
C SER A 32 -18.16 44.14 6.15
N ILE A 33 -17.89 43.48 7.27
CA ILE A 33 -17.67 42.03 7.29
C ILE A 33 -19.03 41.42 6.95
N GLU A 34 -19.19 40.97 5.69
CA GLU A 34 -20.33 40.13 5.34
C GLU A 34 -20.28 38.87 6.22
N PRO A 35 -21.36 38.50 6.93
CA PRO A 35 -21.41 37.21 7.59
C PRO A 35 -21.24 36.14 6.53
N ALA A 36 -20.37 35.16 6.79
CA ALA A 36 -20.11 34.05 5.90
C ALA A 36 -21.44 33.50 5.36
N ARG A 37 -21.63 33.59 4.04
CA ARG A 37 -22.83 33.10 3.36
C ARG A 37 -23.09 31.67 3.81
N ALA A 38 -24.14 31.48 4.62
CA ALA A 38 -24.67 30.15 4.86
C ALA A 38 -25.08 29.57 3.50
N ILE A 39 -24.40 28.51 3.09
CA ILE A 39 -24.73 27.76 1.87
C ILE A 39 -26.18 27.29 2.06
N ARG A 40 -27.11 27.88 1.31
CA ARG A 40 -28.50 27.40 1.24
C ARG A 40 -28.46 26.03 0.57
N ILE A 41 -28.60 24.97 1.37
CA ILE A 41 -28.82 23.62 0.86
C ILE A 41 -30.29 23.55 0.42
N ILE A 42 -30.54 23.87 -0.84
CA ILE A 42 -31.79 23.53 -1.51
C ILE A 42 -31.80 21.99 -1.63
N PRO A 43 -32.91 21.29 -1.33
CA PRO A 43 -33.03 19.87 -1.66
C PRO A 43 -32.84 19.71 -3.17
N ASP A 44 -31.66 19.24 -3.57
CA ASP A 44 -31.27 19.22 -4.97
C ASP A 44 -31.92 18.02 -5.67
N GLU A 45 -32.95 18.27 -6.48
CA GLU A 45 -33.57 17.26 -7.36
C GLU A 45 -32.53 16.55 -8.25
N ARG A 46 -31.36 17.16 -8.48
CA ARG A 46 -30.25 16.59 -9.27
C ARG A 46 -29.47 15.50 -8.55
N LYS A 47 -29.63 15.33 -7.23
CA LYS A 47 -29.10 14.16 -6.48
C LYS A 47 -29.76 12.84 -6.89
N MET A 48 -30.76 12.87 -7.75
CA MET A 48 -31.42 11.68 -8.31
C MET A 48 -30.78 11.22 -9.63
N SER A 49 -30.18 12.13 -10.41
CA SER A 49 -29.52 11.83 -11.69
C SER A 49 -28.04 11.48 -11.51
N PHE A 50 -27.48 10.70 -12.43
CA PHE A 50 -26.04 10.42 -12.49
C PHE A 50 -25.21 11.72 -12.50
N THR A 51 -23.96 11.62 -12.03
CA THR A 51 -23.01 12.74 -12.09
C THR A 51 -22.90 13.25 -13.53
N PRO A 52 -23.04 14.56 -13.79
CA PRO A 52 -22.92 15.11 -15.13
C PRO A 52 -21.61 14.68 -15.81
N GLY A 53 -21.71 14.09 -17.00
CA GLY A 53 -20.57 13.53 -17.74
C GLY A 53 -20.23 12.07 -17.41
N VAL A 54 -21.02 11.41 -16.55
CA VAL A 54 -20.95 9.97 -16.29
C VAL A 54 -22.25 9.32 -16.75
N ASP A 55 -22.14 8.39 -17.70
CA ASP A 55 -23.32 7.76 -18.29
C ASP A 55 -23.83 6.60 -17.44
N GLU A 56 -25.15 6.47 -17.34
CA GLU A 56 -25.77 5.23 -16.84
C GLU A 56 -25.64 4.13 -17.90
N ILE A 57 -25.12 2.97 -17.50
CA ILE A 57 -24.98 1.85 -18.42
C ILE A 57 -26.36 1.22 -18.64
N GLN A 58 -26.86 1.31 -19.87
CA GLN A 58 -27.99 0.52 -20.33
C GLN A 58 -27.50 -0.91 -20.60
N GLU A 59 -28.27 -1.92 -20.17
CA GLU A 59 -27.87 -3.34 -20.22
C GLU A 59 -27.31 -3.78 -21.58
N PRO A 60 -26.36 -4.75 -21.62
CA PRO A 60 -25.88 -5.55 -20.49
C PRO A 60 -24.76 -4.90 -19.68
N LEU A 61 -24.81 -5.09 -18.36
CA LEU A 61 -23.76 -4.62 -17.45
C LEU A 61 -22.55 -5.56 -17.52
N THR A 62 -21.41 -5.05 -17.99
CA THR A 62 -20.15 -5.80 -18.14
C THR A 62 -19.00 -5.07 -17.44
N ILE A 63 -17.89 -5.77 -17.18
CA ILE A 63 -16.72 -5.11 -16.56
C ILE A 63 -16.12 -4.05 -17.47
N ASP A 64 -16.15 -4.23 -18.78
CA ASP A 64 -15.62 -3.25 -19.72
C ASP A 64 -16.50 -2.00 -19.81
N ALA A 65 -17.83 -2.14 -19.80
CA ALA A 65 -18.73 -1.00 -19.67
C ALA A 65 -18.51 -0.25 -18.34
N LEU A 66 -18.39 -0.97 -17.22
CA LEU A 66 -18.12 -0.39 -15.91
C LEU A 66 -16.73 0.26 -15.81
N ARG A 67 -15.74 -0.22 -16.56
CA ARG A 67 -14.44 0.45 -16.69
C ARG A 67 -14.55 1.76 -17.45
N ALA A 68 -15.33 1.81 -18.53
CA ALA A 68 -15.57 3.03 -19.29
C ALA A 68 -16.28 4.09 -18.43
N GLN A 69 -17.35 3.70 -17.72
CA GLN A 69 -18.04 4.58 -16.77
C GLN A 69 -17.11 5.09 -15.66
N GLN A 70 -16.26 4.22 -15.09
CA GLN A 70 -15.28 4.67 -14.10
C GLN A 70 -14.21 5.59 -14.69
N ALA A 71 -13.84 5.45 -15.96
CA ALA A 71 -12.91 6.37 -16.62
C ALA A 71 -13.54 7.76 -16.85
N GLN A 72 -14.83 7.80 -17.20
CA GLN A 72 -15.61 9.04 -17.26
C GLN A 72 -15.63 9.73 -15.90
N ALA A 73 -16.00 9.00 -14.84
CA ALA A 73 -16.05 9.52 -13.47
C ALA A 73 -14.68 9.99 -12.96
N GLU A 74 -13.59 9.31 -13.32
CA GLU A 74 -12.23 9.77 -13.02
C GLU A 74 -11.94 11.12 -13.70
N GLY A 75 -12.28 11.25 -14.99
CA GLY A 75 -12.11 12.49 -15.74
C GLY A 75 -12.88 13.66 -15.12
N VAL A 76 -14.15 13.45 -14.80
CA VAL A 76 -14.99 14.47 -14.13
C VAL A 76 -14.38 14.86 -12.78
N ALA A 77 -14.07 13.88 -11.92
CA ALA A 77 -13.57 14.17 -10.57
C ALA A 77 -12.19 14.85 -10.54
N ARG A 78 -11.38 14.74 -11.60
CA ARG A 78 -10.10 15.46 -11.73
C ARG A 78 -10.24 16.92 -12.17
N HIS A 79 -11.35 17.27 -12.82
CA HIS A 79 -11.52 18.56 -13.49
C HIS A 79 -12.69 19.41 -12.96
N HIS A 80 -13.51 18.89 -12.04
CA HIS A 80 -14.74 19.55 -11.58
C HIS A 80 -14.66 20.11 -10.15
N GLU A 81 -15.31 21.25 -9.90
CA GLU A 81 -15.47 21.85 -8.57
C GLU A 81 -16.57 21.13 -7.74
N LYS A 82 -16.33 21.02 -6.44
CA LYS A 82 -16.87 20.04 -5.48
C LYS A 82 -18.36 20.10 -5.10
N VAL A 83 -19.27 20.67 -5.91
CA VAL A 83 -20.56 21.12 -5.36
C VAL A 83 -21.82 20.49 -5.99
N VAL A 84 -21.75 19.81 -7.14
CA VAL A 84 -22.97 19.24 -7.76
C VAL A 84 -22.70 17.86 -8.35
N ASP A 85 -23.00 16.81 -7.59
CA ASP A 85 -22.59 15.45 -7.95
C ASP A 85 -23.68 14.42 -7.70
N GLY A 86 -23.84 13.50 -8.65
CA GLY A 86 -24.85 12.45 -8.63
C GLY A 86 -24.52 11.31 -7.65
N PRO A 87 -25.50 10.40 -7.42
CA PRO A 87 -25.38 9.28 -6.51
C PRO A 87 -24.72 8.06 -7.16
N ASP A 88 -24.18 8.17 -8.38
CA ASP A 88 -23.56 7.04 -9.06
C ASP A 88 -22.31 6.55 -8.32
N ILE A 89 -22.17 5.23 -8.23
CA ILE A 89 -21.11 4.55 -7.49
C ILE A 89 -19.72 4.96 -8.01
N ALA A 90 -19.58 5.16 -9.32
CA ALA A 90 -18.34 5.55 -9.96
C ALA A 90 -17.88 6.96 -9.53
N GLY A 91 -18.78 7.95 -9.60
CA GLY A 91 -18.55 9.33 -9.21
C GLY A 91 -18.22 9.46 -7.73
N VAL A 92 -19.06 8.90 -6.84
CA VAL A 92 -18.82 8.91 -5.38
C VAL A 92 -17.44 8.32 -5.06
N TYR A 93 -17.09 7.21 -5.71
CA TYR A 93 -15.81 6.57 -5.51
C TYR A 93 -14.62 7.42 -5.95
N TRP A 94 -14.67 8.03 -7.14
CA TRP A 94 -13.55 8.81 -7.66
C TRP A 94 -13.36 10.13 -6.92
N ARG A 95 -14.44 10.75 -6.43
CA ARG A 95 -14.35 11.88 -5.50
C ARG A 95 -13.65 11.51 -4.20
N MET A 96 -13.99 10.36 -3.60
CA MET A 96 -13.26 9.83 -2.44
C MET A 96 -11.79 9.57 -2.79
N ALA A 97 -11.53 8.89 -3.90
CA ALA A 97 -10.18 8.49 -4.27
C ALA A 97 -9.22 9.68 -4.44
N ILE A 98 -9.70 10.76 -5.05
CA ILE A 98 -8.93 11.99 -5.27
C ILE A 98 -8.84 12.80 -3.98
N THR A 99 -9.97 13.00 -3.27
CA THR A 99 -10.01 13.81 -2.04
C THR A 99 -9.12 13.21 -0.94
N ASP A 100 -9.15 11.88 -0.79
CA ASP A 100 -8.38 11.17 0.23
C ASP A 100 -6.93 10.88 -0.20
N GLY A 101 -6.51 11.29 -1.41
CA GLY A 101 -5.16 11.05 -1.92
C GLY A 101 -4.80 9.57 -1.99
N LEU A 102 -5.72 8.70 -2.42
CA LEU A 102 -5.48 7.25 -2.40
C LEU A 102 -4.37 6.85 -3.38
N SER A 103 -3.41 6.04 -2.91
CA SER A 103 -2.38 5.45 -3.78
C SER A 103 -2.97 4.69 -4.97
N ARG A 104 -2.28 4.73 -6.13
CA ARG A 104 -2.69 4.06 -7.38
C ARG A 104 -3.09 2.59 -7.21
N GLU A 105 -2.37 1.83 -6.39
CA GLU A 105 -2.69 0.42 -6.11
C GLU A 105 -4.02 0.28 -5.34
N THR A 106 -4.23 1.14 -4.34
CA THR A 106 -5.48 1.17 -3.56
C THR A 106 -6.64 1.58 -4.45
N VAL A 107 -6.43 2.57 -5.33
CA VAL A 107 -7.42 3.01 -6.32
C VAL A 107 -7.81 1.87 -7.24
N ALA A 108 -6.85 1.20 -7.87
CA ALA A 108 -7.13 0.09 -8.78
C ALA A 108 -7.88 -1.05 -8.09
N GLN A 109 -7.52 -1.38 -6.85
CA GLN A 109 -8.12 -2.47 -6.07
C GLN A 109 -9.57 -2.16 -5.65
N ARG A 110 -9.83 -0.96 -5.13
CA ARG A 110 -11.19 -0.56 -4.70
C ARG A 110 -12.09 -0.39 -5.92
N ALA A 111 -11.62 0.27 -6.98
CA ALA A 111 -12.35 0.40 -8.24
C ALA A 111 -12.79 -0.97 -8.78
N ALA A 112 -11.89 -1.96 -8.80
CA ALA A 112 -12.22 -3.32 -9.21
C ALA A 112 -13.26 -4.00 -8.31
N SER A 113 -13.22 -3.74 -7.00
CA SER A 113 -14.22 -4.27 -6.05
C SER A 113 -15.61 -3.68 -6.30
N LEU A 114 -15.68 -2.38 -6.62
CA LEU A 114 -16.94 -1.71 -6.92
C LEU A 114 -17.51 -2.12 -8.27
N ARG A 115 -16.67 -2.30 -9.31
CA ARG A 115 -17.13 -2.88 -10.59
C ARG A 115 -17.71 -4.27 -10.38
N LEU A 116 -17.06 -5.12 -9.58
CA LEU A 116 -17.58 -6.44 -9.28
C LEU A 116 -18.91 -6.39 -8.51
N PHE A 117 -19.07 -5.41 -7.62
CA PHE A 117 -20.35 -5.17 -6.93
C PHE A 117 -21.45 -4.75 -7.89
N CYS A 118 -21.21 -3.76 -8.74
CA CYS A 118 -22.15 -3.33 -9.78
C CYS A 118 -22.52 -4.50 -10.68
N LEU A 119 -21.54 -5.24 -11.21
CA LEU A 119 -21.77 -6.40 -12.07
C LEU A 119 -22.70 -7.45 -11.43
N ILE A 120 -22.47 -7.79 -10.15
CA ILE A 120 -23.22 -8.85 -9.47
C ILE A 120 -24.63 -8.41 -9.08
N THR A 121 -24.82 -7.12 -8.79
CA THR A 121 -26.08 -6.60 -8.22
C THR A 121 -26.91 -5.80 -9.21
N SER A 122 -26.34 -5.47 -10.36
CA SER A 122 -26.85 -4.50 -11.34
C SER A 122 -27.06 -3.07 -10.81
N VAL A 123 -26.66 -2.79 -9.56
CA VAL A 123 -26.81 -1.47 -8.93
C VAL A 123 -25.68 -0.55 -9.36
N GLN A 124 -26.04 0.62 -9.87
CA GLN A 124 -25.09 1.65 -10.30
C GLN A 124 -25.11 2.91 -9.42
N ARG A 125 -26.11 3.08 -8.54
CA ARG A 125 -26.24 4.25 -7.65
C ARG A 125 -26.26 3.87 -6.17
N VAL A 126 -25.67 4.69 -5.32
CA VAL A 126 -25.56 4.43 -3.88
C VAL A 126 -26.90 4.48 -3.15
N ASN A 127 -27.83 5.31 -3.62
CA ASN A 127 -29.20 5.44 -3.11
C ASN A 127 -30.10 4.25 -3.46
N ASP A 128 -29.71 3.42 -4.44
CA ASP A 128 -30.42 2.19 -4.83
C ASP A 128 -29.91 0.96 -4.07
N ILE A 129 -28.81 1.09 -3.32
CA ILE A 129 -28.27 -0.01 -2.51
C ILE A 129 -29.26 -0.35 -1.40
N ARG A 130 -29.55 -1.65 -1.26
CA ARG A 130 -30.45 -2.24 -0.26
C ARG A 130 -29.73 -3.39 0.42
N GLN A 131 -30.23 -3.81 1.59
CA GLN A 131 -29.61 -4.88 2.35
C GLN A 131 -29.51 -6.22 1.58
N HIS A 132 -30.47 -6.51 0.70
CA HIS A 132 -30.45 -7.72 -0.11
C HIS A 132 -29.36 -7.68 -1.20
N HIS A 133 -29.06 -6.52 -1.80
CA HIS A 133 -27.92 -6.35 -2.73
C HIS A 133 -26.59 -6.73 -2.04
N LEU A 134 -26.41 -6.27 -0.79
CA LEU A 134 -25.23 -6.62 0.01
C LEU A 134 -25.15 -8.13 0.32
N SER A 135 -26.30 -8.78 0.59
CA SER A 135 -26.35 -10.22 0.83
C SER A 135 -26.05 -11.01 -0.44
N ALA A 136 -26.70 -10.65 -1.55
CA ALA A 136 -26.50 -11.27 -2.86
C ALA A 136 -25.03 -11.18 -3.28
N PHE A 137 -24.40 -10.01 -3.09
CA PHE A 137 -22.97 -9.86 -3.35
C PHE A 137 -22.11 -10.78 -2.48
N ARG A 138 -22.34 -10.82 -1.15
CA ARG A 138 -21.61 -11.73 -0.24
C ARG A 138 -21.72 -13.19 -0.70
N ASP A 139 -22.92 -13.61 -1.04
CA ASP A 139 -23.24 -15.00 -1.37
C ASP A 139 -22.66 -15.38 -2.74
N ALA A 140 -22.79 -14.52 -3.74
CA ALA A 140 -22.20 -14.71 -5.07
C ALA A 140 -20.68 -14.93 -4.98
N LEU A 141 -19.95 -14.17 -4.15
CA LEU A 141 -18.50 -14.33 -3.96
C LEU A 141 -18.09 -15.72 -3.43
N THR A 142 -19.00 -16.51 -2.87
CA THR A 142 -18.72 -17.88 -2.40
C THR A 142 -18.74 -18.93 -3.52
N ALA A 143 -19.41 -18.64 -4.64
CA ALA A 143 -19.44 -19.48 -5.84
C ALA A 143 -18.69 -18.85 -7.03
N PHE A 144 -18.27 -17.60 -6.92
CA PHE A 144 -17.65 -16.84 -8.00
C PHE A 144 -16.31 -17.45 -8.47
N PRO A 145 -15.98 -17.44 -9.78
CA PRO A 145 -14.72 -17.96 -10.29
C PRO A 145 -13.49 -17.27 -9.70
N VAL A 146 -12.51 -18.06 -9.22
CA VAL A 146 -11.26 -17.55 -8.59
C VAL A 146 -10.32 -16.88 -9.60
N HIS A 147 -10.50 -17.15 -10.90
CA HIS A 147 -9.64 -16.68 -11.99
C HIS A 147 -10.34 -15.72 -12.96
N PHE A 148 -11.42 -15.08 -12.51
CA PHE A 148 -12.11 -14.04 -13.27
C PHE A 148 -11.18 -12.84 -13.60
N MET A 149 -11.37 -12.25 -14.78
CA MET A 149 -10.56 -11.14 -15.32
C MET A 149 -9.07 -11.47 -15.54
N ARG A 150 -8.73 -12.75 -15.72
CA ARG A 150 -7.39 -13.15 -16.19
C ARG A 150 -7.25 -13.07 -17.70
N SER A 151 -8.35 -13.08 -18.43
CA SER A 151 -8.39 -12.85 -19.88
C SER A 151 -9.18 -11.59 -20.22
N ALA A 152 -8.87 -10.97 -21.36
CA ALA A 152 -9.66 -9.83 -21.85
C ALA A 152 -11.11 -10.23 -22.17
N ALA A 153 -11.33 -11.48 -22.59
CA ALA A 153 -12.66 -12.01 -22.90
C ALA A 153 -13.61 -12.06 -21.70
N ASP A 154 -13.08 -12.09 -20.46
CA ASP A 154 -13.93 -12.02 -19.27
C ASP A 154 -14.56 -10.63 -19.09
N GLY A 155 -14.00 -9.59 -19.72
CA GLY A 155 -14.43 -8.20 -19.59
C GLY A 155 -15.80 -7.91 -20.19
N THR A 156 -16.20 -8.67 -21.21
CA THR A 156 -17.44 -8.49 -21.98
C THR A 156 -18.57 -9.40 -21.52
N ARG A 157 -18.33 -10.29 -20.54
CA ARG A 157 -19.35 -11.25 -20.08
C ARG A 157 -20.33 -10.62 -19.10
N THR A 158 -21.58 -11.05 -19.15
CA THR A 158 -22.61 -10.68 -18.16
C THR A 158 -22.47 -11.53 -16.90
N ILE A 159 -23.17 -11.13 -15.82
CA ILE A 159 -23.17 -11.92 -14.58
C ILE A 159 -23.81 -13.29 -14.79
N GLU A 160 -24.85 -13.39 -15.61
CA GLU A 160 -25.54 -14.64 -15.95
C GLU A 160 -24.58 -15.63 -16.61
N GLU A 161 -23.85 -15.18 -17.64
CA GLU A 161 -22.87 -16.00 -18.36
C GLU A 161 -21.72 -16.45 -17.42
N ILE A 162 -21.24 -15.55 -16.56
CA ILE A 162 -20.17 -15.86 -15.60
C ILE A 162 -20.62 -16.92 -14.60
N MET A 163 -21.82 -16.76 -14.04
CA MET A 163 -22.35 -17.68 -13.04
C MET A 163 -22.77 -19.01 -13.66
N GLU A 164 -23.28 -19.02 -14.89
CA GLU A 164 -23.53 -20.24 -15.66
C GLU A 164 -22.22 -21.01 -15.88
N GLN A 165 -21.17 -20.34 -16.36
CA GLN A 165 -19.86 -20.96 -16.52
C GLN A 165 -19.33 -21.49 -15.18
N ALA A 166 -19.51 -20.74 -14.09
CA ALA A 166 -19.10 -21.15 -12.76
C ALA A 166 -19.79 -22.45 -12.31
N ARG A 167 -21.06 -22.69 -12.66
CA ARG A 167 -21.78 -23.92 -12.27
C ARG A 167 -21.06 -25.19 -12.71
N PHE A 168 -20.42 -25.16 -13.88
CA PHE A 168 -19.70 -26.31 -14.46
C PHE A 168 -18.22 -26.38 -14.03
N MET A 169 -17.72 -25.43 -13.22
CA MET A 169 -16.34 -25.46 -12.74
C MET A 169 -16.17 -26.38 -11.53
N PRO A 170 -15.00 -27.05 -11.39
CA PRO A 170 -14.62 -27.72 -10.15
C PRO A 170 -14.57 -26.75 -8.95
N ASP A 171 -14.85 -27.26 -7.75
CA ASP A 171 -14.94 -26.45 -6.52
C ASP A 171 -13.67 -25.66 -6.20
N PHE A 172 -12.48 -26.21 -6.48
CA PHE A 172 -11.21 -25.51 -6.25
C PHE A 172 -11.00 -24.28 -7.17
N LYS A 173 -11.78 -24.15 -8.26
CA LYS A 173 -11.77 -23.00 -9.16
C LYS A 173 -12.86 -21.96 -8.82
N LYS A 174 -13.69 -22.23 -7.80
CA LYS A 174 -14.80 -21.38 -7.36
C LYS A 174 -14.57 -20.92 -5.92
N GLY A 175 -15.23 -19.81 -5.56
CA GLY A 175 -15.21 -19.28 -4.20
C GLY A 175 -13.99 -18.45 -3.90
N ILE A 176 -14.19 -17.14 -3.92
CA ILE A 176 -13.14 -16.18 -3.58
C ILE A 176 -12.74 -16.36 -2.11
N HIS A 177 -11.43 -16.35 -1.85
CA HIS A 177 -10.88 -16.52 -0.49
C HIS A 177 -11.45 -15.48 0.49
N VAL A 178 -11.70 -15.91 1.74
CA VAL A 178 -12.43 -15.11 2.75
C VAL A 178 -11.83 -13.72 2.98
N THR A 179 -10.50 -13.59 2.98
CA THR A 179 -9.83 -12.28 3.17
C THR A 179 -10.04 -11.35 1.98
N THR A 180 -10.15 -11.89 0.77
CA THR A 180 -10.45 -11.12 -0.44
C THR A 180 -11.91 -10.71 -0.44
N ARG A 181 -12.83 -11.58 -0.01
CA ARG A 181 -14.24 -11.21 0.21
C ARG A 181 -14.39 -10.09 1.24
N GLN A 182 -13.71 -10.19 2.38
CA GLN A 182 -13.68 -9.13 3.40
C GLN A 182 -13.18 -7.79 2.84
N ARG A 183 -12.18 -7.81 1.95
CA ARG A 183 -11.65 -6.62 1.27
C ARG A 183 -12.66 -6.00 0.30
N HIS A 184 -13.39 -6.82 -0.47
CA HIS A 184 -14.48 -6.33 -1.33
C HIS A 184 -15.56 -5.64 -0.49
N ILE A 185 -16.03 -6.31 0.58
CA ILE A 185 -17.01 -5.73 1.51
C ILE A 185 -16.49 -4.43 2.15
N LYS A 186 -15.21 -4.35 2.52
CA LYS A 186 -14.62 -3.11 3.06
C LYS A 186 -14.64 -1.97 2.04
N SER A 187 -14.51 -2.27 0.75
CA SER A 187 -14.54 -1.23 -0.29
C SER A 187 -15.95 -0.65 -0.44
N ILE A 188 -16.98 -1.48 -0.29
CA ILE A 188 -18.39 -1.03 -0.25
C ILE A 188 -18.68 -0.26 1.04
N GLU A 189 -18.18 -0.72 2.19
CA GLU A 189 -18.31 -0.01 3.49
C GLU A 189 -17.80 1.43 3.38
N LEU A 190 -16.58 1.62 2.86
CA LEU A 190 -15.98 2.95 2.71
C LEU A 190 -16.70 3.81 1.67
N LEU A 191 -17.24 3.21 0.61
CA LEU A 191 -18.07 3.93 -0.37
C LEU A 191 -19.35 4.47 0.28
N LEU A 192 -20.03 3.65 1.08
CA LEU A 192 -21.26 4.05 1.78
C LEU A 192 -20.98 5.12 2.83
N GLU A 193 -19.89 5.01 3.58
CA GLU A 193 -19.43 6.05 4.50
C GLU A 193 -19.17 7.37 3.77
N ARG A 194 -18.51 7.32 2.60
CA ARG A 194 -18.34 8.49 1.74
C ARG A 194 -19.69 9.05 1.27
N ALA A 195 -20.57 8.19 0.75
CA ALA A 195 -21.86 8.61 0.23
C ALA A 195 -22.71 9.31 1.31
N ALA A 196 -22.70 8.78 2.53
CA ALA A 196 -23.34 9.41 3.67
C ALA A 196 -22.73 10.77 4.00
N SER A 197 -21.40 10.90 3.95
CA SER A 197 -20.71 12.18 4.18
C SER A 197 -21.02 13.24 3.12
N GLU A 198 -21.35 12.84 1.89
CA GLU A 198 -21.81 13.71 0.81
C GLU A 198 -23.33 14.03 0.90
N GLY A 199 -24.03 13.43 1.87
CA GLY A 199 -25.47 13.63 2.07
C GLY A 199 -26.33 12.96 1.00
N HIS A 200 -25.90 11.82 0.46
CA HIS A 200 -26.76 10.96 -0.37
C HIS A 200 -27.75 10.21 0.51
N ASN A 201 -28.99 10.04 0.03
CA ASN A 201 -30.01 9.31 0.76
C ASN A 201 -29.76 7.81 0.67
N LEU A 202 -29.20 7.23 1.72
CA LEU A 202 -28.96 5.78 1.83
C LEU A 202 -30.11 5.12 2.58
N ASP A 203 -30.40 3.85 2.26
CA ASP A 203 -31.37 3.05 3.00
C ASP A 203 -30.94 2.94 4.49
N PRO A 204 -31.76 3.43 5.45
CA PRO A 204 -31.44 3.38 6.88
C PRO A 204 -31.25 1.95 7.43
N GLY A 205 -31.80 0.94 6.74
CA GLY A 205 -31.70 -0.48 7.11
C GLY A 205 -30.36 -1.13 6.74
N LEU A 206 -29.45 -0.43 6.06
CA LEU A 206 -28.17 -0.98 5.62
C LEU A 206 -27.27 -1.35 6.80
N ASN A 207 -26.83 -2.61 6.82
CA ASN A 207 -25.92 -3.11 7.84
C ASN A 207 -24.82 -3.98 7.21
N ILE A 208 -23.67 -3.35 6.95
CA ILE A 208 -22.48 -4.01 6.39
C ILE A 208 -21.92 -5.10 7.32
N LYS A 209 -22.05 -4.94 8.64
CA LYS A 209 -21.54 -5.92 9.61
C LYS A 209 -22.24 -7.28 9.47
N LYS A 210 -23.52 -7.31 9.06
CA LYS A 210 -24.28 -8.55 8.81
C LYS A 210 -23.80 -9.34 7.59
N VAL A 211 -23.12 -8.69 6.64
CA VAL A 211 -22.63 -9.35 5.41
C VAL A 211 -21.12 -9.58 5.41
N LYS A 212 -20.40 -9.08 6.40
CA LYS A 212 -18.94 -9.25 6.52
C LYS A 212 -18.60 -10.73 6.77
N PRO A 213 -17.86 -11.40 5.86
CA PRO A 213 -17.53 -12.80 6.04
C PRO A 213 -16.73 -13.02 7.33
N LYS A 214 -17.15 -13.99 8.13
CA LYS A 214 -16.38 -14.45 9.29
C LYS A 214 -15.29 -15.39 8.79
N ALA A 215 -14.03 -15.08 9.08
CA ALA A 215 -12.98 -16.08 8.93
C ALA A 215 -13.17 -17.14 10.03
N LYS A 216 -13.12 -18.43 9.68
CA LYS A 216 -13.02 -19.49 10.69
C LYS A 216 -11.89 -19.13 11.66
N GLY A 217 -12.10 -19.38 12.95
CA GLY A 217 -11.16 -19.03 14.03
C GLY A 217 -9.74 -19.37 13.62
N LYS A 218 -8.99 -18.34 13.20
CA LYS A 218 -7.60 -18.52 12.85
C LYS A 218 -6.89 -18.66 14.19
N GLY A 219 -6.03 -19.67 14.33
CA GLY A 219 -5.14 -19.76 15.50
C GLY A 219 -4.40 -18.44 15.76
N ALA A 220 -3.74 -18.34 16.91
CA ALA A 220 -3.09 -17.11 17.37
C ALA A 220 -2.40 -16.34 16.22
N LYS A 221 -2.64 -15.02 16.13
CA LYS A 221 -2.22 -14.19 14.97
C LYS A 221 -0.74 -14.36 14.62
N HIS A 222 0.13 -14.52 15.61
CA HIS A 222 1.57 -14.74 15.42
C HIS A 222 1.89 -16.06 14.69
N LYS A 223 1.05 -17.10 14.80
CA LYS A 223 1.23 -18.40 14.12
C LYS A 223 0.72 -18.43 12.69
N GLN A 224 0.03 -17.37 12.23
CA GLN A 224 -0.59 -17.36 10.90
C GLN A 224 0.40 -17.16 9.75
N ARG A 225 1.61 -16.65 10.04
CA ARG A 225 2.66 -16.45 9.05
C ARG A 225 3.87 -17.29 9.43
N ALA A 226 4.28 -18.19 8.55
CA ALA A 226 5.49 -18.96 8.75
C ALA A 226 6.72 -18.05 8.67
N VAL A 227 7.59 -18.19 9.67
CA VAL A 227 8.91 -17.57 9.76
C VAL A 227 9.95 -18.64 9.49
N PHE A 228 11.01 -18.30 8.76
CA PHE A 228 12.12 -19.22 8.58
C PHE A 228 12.85 -19.44 9.92
N SER A 229 13.21 -20.69 10.20
CA SER A 229 14.30 -20.98 11.13
C SER A 229 15.66 -20.69 10.48
N ILE A 230 16.70 -20.54 11.28
CA ILE A 230 18.05 -20.35 10.75
C ILE A 230 18.55 -21.59 10.02
N GLU A 231 18.17 -22.79 10.46
CA GLU A 231 18.50 -24.05 9.79
C GLU A 231 17.88 -24.12 8.40
N GLU A 232 16.61 -23.75 8.25
CA GLU A 232 15.95 -23.68 6.94
C GLU A 232 16.61 -22.64 6.04
N LEU A 233 17.01 -21.47 6.57
CA LEU A 233 17.73 -20.47 5.77
C LEU A 233 19.08 -20.97 5.31
N LYS A 234 19.90 -21.53 6.20
CA LYS A 234 21.20 -22.11 5.85
C LYS A 234 21.03 -23.18 4.79
N ALA A 235 20.06 -24.08 4.93
CA ALA A 235 19.76 -25.09 3.92
C ALA A 235 19.37 -24.46 2.57
N VAL A 236 18.52 -23.41 2.57
CA VAL A 236 18.12 -22.72 1.35
C VAL A 236 19.31 -22.04 0.68
N PHE A 237 20.15 -21.33 1.44
CA PHE A 237 21.32 -20.63 0.89
C PHE A 237 22.50 -21.57 0.58
N ALA A 238 22.47 -22.83 1.03
CA ALA A 238 23.35 -23.89 0.55
C ALA A 238 22.96 -24.42 -0.85
N HIS A 239 21.80 -24.03 -1.38
CA HIS A 239 21.38 -24.41 -2.73
C HIS A 239 22.32 -23.84 -3.81
N SER A 240 22.40 -24.53 -4.96
CA SER A 240 23.23 -24.20 -6.14
C SER A 240 23.03 -22.79 -6.73
N LEU A 241 22.03 -22.05 -6.27
CA LEU A 241 21.81 -20.66 -6.69
C LEU A 241 22.86 -19.72 -6.10
N TRP A 242 23.34 -20.03 -4.90
CA TRP A 242 24.36 -19.27 -4.20
C TRP A 242 25.70 -20.00 -4.19
N GLN A 243 25.68 -21.34 -4.17
CA GLN A 243 26.90 -22.15 -4.09
C GLN A 243 27.47 -22.58 -5.44
N GLY A 244 26.73 -22.41 -6.55
CA GLY A 244 27.19 -22.75 -7.89
C GLY A 244 26.24 -23.70 -8.61
N GLY A 245 25.83 -23.30 -9.82
CA GLY A 245 24.97 -24.06 -10.71
C GLY A 245 25.74 -24.69 -11.85
N GLN A 246 25.07 -25.58 -12.59
CA GLN A 246 25.63 -26.20 -13.79
C GLN A 246 25.95 -25.16 -14.88
N SER A 247 25.10 -24.15 -15.04
CA SER A 247 25.31 -23.06 -16.02
C SER A 247 24.53 -21.80 -15.64
N ARG A 248 24.74 -20.70 -16.39
CA ARG A 248 23.98 -19.45 -16.19
C ARG A 248 22.46 -19.64 -16.33
N GLY A 249 22.02 -20.56 -17.19
CA GLY A 249 20.61 -20.88 -17.42
C GLY A 249 20.06 -21.96 -16.48
N ASN A 250 20.89 -22.97 -16.15
CA ASN A 250 20.51 -24.04 -15.24
C ASN A 250 21.17 -23.89 -13.86
N ARG A 251 20.54 -23.09 -13.00
CA ARG A 251 21.05 -22.79 -11.66
C ARG A 251 20.46 -23.66 -10.54
N HIS A 252 19.50 -24.54 -10.86
CA HIS A 252 18.88 -25.46 -9.90
C HIS A 252 19.50 -26.85 -9.90
N THR A 253 20.52 -27.06 -10.73
CA THR A 253 21.38 -28.23 -10.75
C THR A 253 22.75 -27.79 -10.24
N PRO A 254 23.35 -28.48 -9.25
CA PRO A 254 24.69 -28.16 -8.75
C PRO A 254 25.75 -28.13 -9.86
N GLY A 255 26.73 -27.23 -9.71
CA GLY A 255 27.89 -27.09 -10.57
C GLY A 255 28.82 -25.99 -10.05
N SER A 256 29.78 -25.54 -10.86
CA SER A 256 30.79 -24.55 -10.45
C SER A 256 30.45 -23.10 -10.81
N VAL A 257 29.35 -22.86 -11.53
CA VAL A 257 29.03 -21.53 -12.08
C VAL A 257 28.19 -20.73 -11.08
N VAL A 258 28.81 -19.75 -10.41
CA VAL A 258 28.10 -18.80 -9.55
C VAL A 258 27.78 -17.53 -10.35
N VAL A 259 26.50 -17.19 -10.47
CA VAL A 259 26.05 -15.98 -11.17
C VAL A 259 25.50 -14.96 -10.17
N ARG A 260 26.27 -13.91 -9.90
CA ARG A 260 25.96 -12.86 -8.93
C ARG A 260 25.09 -11.73 -9.54
N ASP A 261 23.90 -12.07 -9.98
CA ASP A 261 22.89 -11.13 -10.51
C ASP A 261 21.75 -10.87 -9.50
N SER A 262 20.65 -10.24 -9.92
CA SER A 262 19.50 -9.97 -9.04
C SER A 262 18.95 -11.19 -8.30
N ARG A 263 19.07 -12.40 -8.89
CA ARG A 263 18.59 -13.65 -8.30
C ARG A 263 19.48 -14.12 -7.14
N TYR A 264 20.75 -13.74 -7.18
CA TYR A 264 21.72 -14.01 -6.11
C TYR A 264 21.60 -12.96 -5.01
N TRP A 265 21.68 -11.67 -5.37
CA TRP A 265 21.79 -10.57 -4.41
C TRP A 265 20.50 -10.27 -3.67
N ILE A 266 19.34 -10.22 -4.35
CA ILE A 266 18.10 -9.79 -3.69
C ILE A 266 17.76 -10.67 -2.48
N PRO A 267 17.69 -12.01 -2.60
CA PRO A 267 17.36 -12.84 -1.44
C PRO A 267 18.37 -12.72 -0.30
N LEU A 268 19.68 -12.64 -0.61
CA LEU A 268 20.73 -12.46 0.40
C LEU A 268 20.56 -11.16 1.16
N VAL A 269 20.42 -10.04 0.44
CA VAL A 269 20.24 -8.73 1.06
C VAL A 269 18.96 -8.70 1.90
N LEU A 270 17.86 -9.29 1.42
CA LEU A 270 16.61 -9.37 2.20
C LEU A 270 16.77 -10.18 3.49
N ALA A 271 17.56 -11.26 3.47
CA ALA A 271 17.82 -12.11 4.63
C ALA A 271 18.66 -11.43 5.72
N TYR A 272 19.44 -10.40 5.37
CA TYR A 272 20.24 -9.63 6.32
C TYR A 272 19.66 -8.26 6.70
N THR A 273 18.72 -7.72 5.92
CA THR A 273 18.19 -6.37 6.14
C THR A 273 16.72 -6.36 6.54
N GLY A 274 15.98 -7.42 6.22
CA GLY A 274 14.53 -7.46 6.37
C GLY A 274 13.79 -6.46 5.48
N ALA A 275 14.44 -5.89 4.46
CA ALA A 275 13.82 -5.01 3.49
C ALA A 275 12.67 -5.70 2.74
N ARG A 276 11.85 -4.91 2.03
CA ARG A 276 10.85 -5.47 1.09
C ARG A 276 11.55 -5.77 -0.23
N ARG A 277 11.13 -6.85 -0.91
CA ARG A 277 11.66 -7.22 -2.23
C ARG A 277 11.76 -6.06 -3.21
N ALA A 278 10.69 -5.28 -3.33
CA ALA A 278 10.65 -4.14 -4.24
C ALA A 278 11.65 -3.04 -3.86
N GLU A 279 11.96 -2.86 -2.56
CA GLU A 279 12.94 -1.87 -2.08
C GLU A 279 14.34 -2.23 -2.59
N ILE A 280 14.77 -3.49 -2.44
CA ILE A 280 16.07 -3.95 -2.92
C ILE A 280 16.13 -4.04 -4.45
N ALA A 281 15.06 -4.53 -5.09
CA ALA A 281 14.98 -4.65 -6.54
C ALA A 281 15.03 -3.30 -7.27
N GLY A 282 14.59 -2.22 -6.63
CA GLY A 282 14.57 -0.87 -7.19
C GLY A 282 15.67 0.04 -6.67
N LEU A 283 16.73 -0.48 -6.03
CA LEU A 283 17.87 0.33 -5.58
C LEU A 283 18.58 0.98 -6.79
N ALA A 284 18.90 2.26 -6.65
CA ALA A 284 19.87 2.90 -7.54
C ALA A 284 21.29 2.44 -7.18
N ALA A 285 22.20 2.47 -8.15
CA ALA A 285 23.61 2.14 -7.86
C ALA A 285 24.24 3.11 -6.84
N SER A 286 23.71 4.34 -6.74
CA SER A 286 24.11 5.35 -5.76
C SER A 286 23.49 5.19 -4.37
N ASP A 287 22.59 4.22 -4.16
CA ASP A 287 21.95 3.98 -2.87
C ASP A 287 22.81 3.11 -1.93
N VAL A 288 23.92 2.54 -2.41
CA VAL A 288 24.95 1.93 -1.56
C VAL A 288 26.02 2.98 -1.27
N ARG A 289 26.20 3.33 0.02
CA ARG A 289 27.04 4.45 0.45
C ARG A 289 27.85 4.08 1.68
N ASP A 290 29.00 4.72 1.83
CA ASP A 290 29.69 4.80 3.12
C ASP A 290 29.06 5.94 3.93
N ILE A 291 28.61 5.64 5.15
CA ILE A 291 28.03 6.61 6.08
C ILE A 291 28.68 6.36 7.43
N GLU A 292 29.37 7.37 7.95
CA GLU A 292 30.13 7.28 9.22
C GLU A 292 31.13 6.11 9.26
N GLY A 293 31.74 5.75 8.11
CA GLY A 293 32.68 4.64 8.00
C GLY A 293 32.03 3.26 7.92
N TYR A 294 30.70 3.19 7.77
CA TYR A 294 29.96 1.94 7.60
C TYR A 294 29.31 1.86 6.22
N PRO A 295 29.47 0.74 5.48
CA PRO A 295 28.73 0.51 4.25
C PRO A 295 27.24 0.32 4.56
N CYS A 296 26.40 1.10 3.91
CA CYS A 296 24.97 1.16 4.15
C CYS A 296 24.16 1.12 2.85
N ILE A 297 22.96 0.57 2.92
CA ILE A 297 21.91 0.69 1.91
C ILE A 297 20.97 1.82 2.34
N VAL A 298 20.82 2.83 1.48
CA VAL A 298 19.88 3.93 1.64
C VAL A 298 18.60 3.59 0.89
N THR A 299 17.58 3.11 1.61
CA THR A 299 16.27 2.83 1.03
C THR A 299 15.46 4.12 0.97
N GLN A 300 15.38 4.74 -0.21
CA GLN A 300 14.64 5.99 -0.46
C GLN A 300 13.78 5.88 -1.73
N ALA A 301 12.85 6.82 -1.94
CA ALA A 301 12.19 6.95 -3.23
C ALA A 301 13.21 7.41 -4.29
N ASN A 302 13.07 6.91 -5.51
CA ASN A 302 13.90 7.30 -6.64
C ASN A 302 13.08 7.26 -7.93
N ARG A 303 13.73 7.55 -9.06
CA ARG A 303 13.11 7.60 -10.40
C ARG A 303 12.28 6.34 -10.73
N TYR A 304 12.71 5.16 -10.29
CA TYR A 304 12.12 3.88 -10.67
C TYR A 304 11.15 3.33 -9.64
N ARG A 305 11.23 3.78 -8.39
CA ARG A 305 10.49 3.19 -7.28
C ARG A 305 10.11 4.24 -6.24
N THR A 306 8.82 4.31 -5.91
CA THR A 306 8.33 5.08 -4.76
C THR A 306 8.43 4.27 -3.46
N ILE A 307 8.38 4.95 -2.31
CA ILE A 307 8.17 4.29 -1.02
C ILE A 307 6.69 4.34 -0.68
N LYS A 308 6.17 3.25 -0.10
CA LYS A 308 4.77 3.16 0.27
C LYS A 308 4.40 4.26 1.29
N GLY A 309 3.49 5.13 0.88
CA GLY A 309 3.00 6.27 1.67
C GLY A 309 3.99 7.43 1.75
N GLU A 310 4.94 7.50 0.81
CA GLU A 310 5.68 8.71 0.46
C GLU A 310 5.14 9.19 -0.89
N GLU A 311 4.85 10.48 -1.01
CA GLU A 311 4.34 11.06 -2.24
C GLU A 311 5.46 11.19 -3.29
N PRO A 312 5.17 11.01 -4.59
CA PRO A 312 6.15 11.23 -5.64
C PRO A 312 6.72 12.65 -5.59
N GLY A 313 8.05 12.76 -5.52
CA GLY A 313 8.72 14.07 -5.45
C GLY A 313 8.66 14.73 -4.08
N GLU A 314 8.31 14.01 -3.01
CA GLU A 314 8.40 14.52 -1.64
C GLU A 314 9.83 14.98 -1.33
N THR A 315 9.97 16.26 -0.98
CA THR A 315 11.24 16.89 -0.63
C THR A 315 11.36 17.18 0.86
N ASP A 316 10.26 17.13 1.62
CA ASP A 316 10.29 17.26 3.07
C ASP A 316 10.96 16.03 3.69
N GLU A 317 12.15 16.21 4.24
CA GLU A 317 12.93 15.16 4.92
C GLU A 317 12.15 14.51 6.07
N ARG A 318 11.16 15.21 6.66
CA ARG A 318 10.30 14.63 7.73
C ARG A 318 9.26 13.65 7.17
N ARG A 319 8.92 13.76 5.89
CA ARG A 319 7.92 12.94 5.20
C ARG A 319 8.55 11.88 4.31
N LYS A 320 9.79 12.10 3.88
CA LYS A 320 10.61 11.06 3.25
C LYS A 320 10.74 9.88 4.18
N LYS A 321 10.50 8.70 3.64
CA LYS A 321 10.60 7.44 4.39
C LYS A 321 11.95 6.78 4.16
N THR A 322 12.99 7.60 4.02
CA THR A 322 14.37 7.19 3.84
C THR A 322 14.81 6.35 5.03
N ARG A 323 15.44 5.21 4.74
CA ARG A 323 16.02 4.36 5.80
C ARG A 323 17.45 4.03 5.45
N ILE A 324 18.34 4.30 6.38
CA ILE A 324 19.75 3.92 6.30
C ILE A 324 19.90 2.59 7.04
N VAL A 325 20.22 1.54 6.30
CA VAL A 325 20.38 0.18 6.83
C VAL A 325 21.82 -0.27 6.60
N PRO A 326 22.60 -0.55 7.66
CA PRO A 326 23.96 -1.08 7.53
C PRO A 326 23.99 -2.40 6.75
N ILE A 327 25.05 -2.58 5.98
CA ILE A 327 25.31 -3.81 5.23
C ILE A 327 26.00 -4.80 6.16
N HIS A 328 25.45 -6.01 6.24
CA HIS A 328 26.01 -7.09 7.04
C HIS A 328 27.44 -7.46 6.57
N PRO A 329 28.41 -7.73 7.47
CA PRO A 329 29.78 -8.06 7.10
C PRO A 329 29.91 -9.19 6.07
N HIS A 330 29.10 -10.25 6.21
CA HIS A 330 29.07 -11.32 5.21
C HIS A 330 28.71 -10.83 3.79
N LEU A 331 27.81 -9.85 3.63
CA LEU A 331 27.53 -9.28 2.29
C LEU A 331 28.73 -8.50 1.75
N VAL A 332 29.47 -7.82 2.62
CA VAL A 332 30.71 -7.12 2.25
C VAL A 332 31.74 -8.14 1.75
N GLU A 333 31.98 -9.21 2.50
CA GLU A 333 32.90 -10.28 2.11
C GLU A 333 32.50 -10.98 0.79
N LEU A 334 31.20 -11.13 0.53
CA LEU A 334 30.71 -11.70 -0.73
C LEU A 334 30.91 -10.78 -1.93
N GLY A 335 31.30 -9.51 -1.72
CA GLY A 335 31.60 -8.56 -2.78
C GLY A 335 30.44 -7.63 -3.15
N PHE A 336 29.46 -7.42 -2.26
CA PHE A 336 28.26 -6.62 -2.59
C PHE A 336 28.60 -5.13 -2.80
N CYS A 337 29.52 -4.58 -2.00
CA CYS A 337 29.92 -3.17 -2.10
C CYS A 337 30.72 -2.91 -3.38
N GLU A 338 31.57 -3.87 -3.76
CA GLU A 338 32.35 -3.89 -4.99
C GLU A 338 31.44 -3.98 -6.19
N TYR A 339 30.43 -4.86 -6.12
CA TYR A 339 29.38 -4.94 -7.14
C TYR A 339 28.67 -3.59 -7.32
N ALA A 340 28.26 -2.93 -6.25
CA ALA A 340 27.61 -1.61 -6.34
C ALA A 340 28.52 -0.53 -6.93
N THR A 341 29.79 -0.53 -6.51
CA THR A 341 30.81 0.39 -7.02
C THR A 341 31.02 0.19 -8.52
N GLU A 342 31.11 -1.06 -8.98
CA GLU A 342 31.27 -1.40 -10.39
C GLU A 342 30.05 -1.00 -11.23
N MET A 343 28.83 -1.22 -10.71
CA MET A 343 27.61 -0.78 -11.37
C MET A 343 27.57 0.74 -11.53
N LYS A 344 27.99 1.49 -10.51
CA LYS A 344 28.11 2.95 -10.57
C LYS A 344 29.16 3.39 -11.59
N LYS A 345 30.33 2.74 -11.64
CA LYS A 345 31.39 3.02 -12.64
C LYS A 345 30.91 2.81 -14.08
N ARG A 346 30.04 1.83 -14.29
CA ARG A 346 29.40 1.56 -15.59
C ARG A 346 28.30 2.56 -15.96
N GLY A 347 28.01 3.53 -15.09
CA GLY A 347 26.92 4.49 -15.29
C GLY A 347 25.53 3.87 -15.19
N ALA A 348 25.40 2.70 -14.57
CA ALA A 348 24.09 2.08 -14.40
C ALA A 348 23.25 2.86 -13.40
N GLU A 349 22.03 3.23 -13.80
CA GLU A 349 21.12 3.93 -12.89
C GLU A 349 20.60 2.99 -11.79
N LEU A 350 20.26 1.74 -12.15
CA LEU A 350 19.86 0.70 -11.21
C LEU A 350 21.05 -0.14 -10.76
N LEU A 351 21.04 -0.52 -9.49
CA LEU A 351 22.03 -1.46 -8.94
C LEU A 351 21.90 -2.85 -9.55
N LEU A 352 20.67 -3.31 -9.79
CA LEU A 352 20.36 -4.65 -10.29
C LEU A 352 19.55 -4.60 -11.59
N PRO A 353 20.13 -4.13 -12.72
CA PRO A 353 19.38 -3.86 -13.94
C PRO A 353 18.77 -5.12 -14.57
N ASP A 354 19.32 -6.31 -14.31
CA ASP A 354 18.80 -7.58 -14.82
C ASP A 354 17.44 -7.99 -14.23
N ILE A 355 16.96 -7.26 -13.20
CA ILE A 355 15.64 -7.45 -12.62
C ILE A 355 14.51 -6.92 -13.51
N VAL A 356 14.84 -5.96 -14.39
CA VAL A 356 13.88 -5.33 -15.31
C VAL A 356 13.54 -6.35 -16.39
N PRO A 357 12.30 -6.86 -16.46
CA PRO A 357 11.96 -7.85 -17.48
C PRO A 357 12.08 -7.23 -18.87
N THR A 358 12.47 -8.01 -19.87
CA THR A 358 12.43 -7.56 -21.27
C THR A 358 10.97 -7.36 -21.70
N PRO A 359 10.60 -6.22 -22.29
CA PRO A 359 9.23 -6.01 -22.78
C PRO A 359 8.95 -6.92 -23.99
N ARG A 360 7.71 -7.42 -24.07
CA ARG A 360 7.26 -8.18 -25.25
C ARG A 360 7.29 -7.24 -26.46
N LYS A 361 7.81 -7.69 -27.60
CA LYS A 361 7.81 -6.94 -28.86
C LYS A 361 6.38 -6.49 -29.20
N GLY A 362 6.22 -5.20 -29.55
CA GLY A 362 4.92 -4.60 -29.85
C GLY A 362 4.03 -4.27 -28.64
N SER A 363 4.49 -4.53 -27.40
CA SER A 363 3.73 -4.11 -26.21
C SER A 363 3.85 -2.61 -25.97
N ARG A 364 2.86 -2.02 -25.28
CA ARG A 364 2.90 -0.62 -24.83
C ARG A 364 4.18 -0.28 -24.08
N ARG A 365 4.70 -1.23 -23.30
CA ARG A 365 5.96 -1.07 -22.55
C ARG A 365 7.18 -1.04 -23.46
N ALA A 366 7.17 -1.78 -24.58
CA ALA A 366 8.24 -1.73 -25.57
C ALA A 366 8.27 -0.40 -26.35
N ALA A 367 7.12 0.27 -26.49
CA ALA A 367 7.00 1.57 -27.14
C ALA A 367 7.34 2.76 -26.22
N CYS A 368 7.54 2.52 -24.92
CA CYS A 368 7.93 3.56 -23.97
C CYS A 368 9.43 3.86 -24.10
N PRO A 369 9.85 5.15 -24.07
CA PRO A 369 11.27 5.51 -24.10
C PRO A 369 12.09 4.84 -22.99
N ASP A 370 11.49 4.66 -21.81
CA ASP A 370 12.07 3.93 -20.69
C ASP A 370 11.10 2.84 -20.19
N PRO A 371 11.23 1.60 -20.70
CA PRO A 371 10.39 0.46 -20.31
C PRO A 371 10.45 0.10 -18.82
N THR A 372 11.42 0.63 -18.08
CA THR A 372 11.63 0.38 -16.65
C THR A 372 10.58 1.09 -15.80
N LEU A 373 10.17 2.30 -16.20
CA LEU A 373 9.15 3.09 -15.50
C LEU A 373 7.76 2.43 -15.52
N MET A 374 7.54 1.49 -16.42
CA MET A 374 6.29 0.76 -16.57
C MET A 374 6.32 -0.65 -15.95
N VAL A 375 7.31 -0.95 -15.11
CA VAL A 375 7.36 -2.23 -14.39
C VAL A 375 6.41 -2.19 -13.19
N ASP A 376 5.29 -2.92 -13.28
CA ASP A 376 4.26 -2.93 -12.24
C ASP A 376 4.71 -3.57 -10.91
N LYS A 377 5.58 -4.59 -10.97
CA LYS A 377 6.04 -5.36 -9.81
C LYS A 377 7.54 -5.55 -9.82
N PHE A 378 8.27 -4.53 -9.39
CA PHE A 378 9.71 -4.63 -9.19
C PHE A 378 10.07 -5.84 -8.31
N GLY A 379 11.09 -6.57 -8.77
CA GLY A 379 11.52 -7.80 -8.12
C GLY A 379 10.72 -9.05 -8.46
N GLY A 380 9.56 -8.96 -9.14
CA GLY A 380 8.71 -10.14 -9.39
C GLY A 380 9.36 -11.25 -10.22
N ALA A 381 10.35 -10.91 -11.07
CA ALA A 381 11.02 -11.86 -11.95
C ALA A 381 11.86 -12.94 -11.22
N ILE A 382 12.18 -12.75 -9.94
CA ILE A 382 12.94 -13.74 -9.15
C ILE A 382 12.04 -14.73 -8.41
N ASP A 383 10.73 -14.49 -8.35
CA ASP A 383 9.79 -15.30 -7.54
C ASP A 383 9.80 -16.77 -7.96
N TYR A 384 9.88 -17.04 -9.26
CA TYR A 384 9.91 -18.40 -9.79
C TYR A 384 11.16 -19.15 -9.32
N MET A 385 12.33 -18.52 -9.44
CA MET A 385 13.61 -19.08 -9.03
C MET A 385 13.61 -19.36 -7.53
N TRP A 386 13.19 -18.37 -6.72
CA TRP A 386 13.12 -18.51 -5.27
C TRP A 386 12.16 -19.62 -4.85
N THR A 387 10.95 -19.65 -5.42
CA THR A 387 9.94 -20.68 -5.10
C THR A 387 10.43 -22.08 -5.48
N THR A 388 11.14 -22.20 -6.59
CA THR A 388 11.71 -23.49 -7.03
C THR A 388 12.80 -23.96 -6.06
N ALA A 389 13.66 -23.05 -5.59
CA ALA A 389 14.67 -23.36 -4.58
C ALA A 389 14.02 -23.85 -3.28
N LEU A 390 13.03 -23.13 -2.76
CA LEU A 390 12.31 -23.53 -1.54
C LEU A 390 11.65 -24.90 -1.68
N LYS A 391 11.01 -25.19 -2.81
CA LYS A 391 10.37 -26.50 -3.04
C LYS A 391 11.39 -27.64 -3.09
N LYS A 392 12.57 -27.41 -3.67
CA LYS A 392 13.63 -28.41 -3.75
C LYS A 392 14.30 -28.68 -2.40
N VAL A 393 14.53 -27.63 -1.61
CA VAL A 393 15.28 -27.72 -0.35
C VAL A 393 14.37 -28.09 0.83
N LEU A 394 13.14 -27.57 0.88
CA LEU A 394 12.25 -27.67 2.03
C LEU A 394 11.07 -28.61 1.78
N ASP A 395 11.33 -29.76 1.14
CA ASP A 395 10.35 -30.83 0.90
C ASP A 395 9.00 -30.31 0.34
N GLY A 396 9.06 -29.60 -0.79
CA GLY A 396 7.86 -29.02 -1.41
C GLY A 396 7.33 -27.73 -0.74
N ASN A 397 8.00 -27.23 0.30
CA ASN A 397 7.67 -26.01 1.04
C ASN A 397 6.24 -26.02 1.65
N PRO A 398 5.92 -26.97 2.54
CA PRO A 398 4.58 -27.16 3.09
C PRO A 398 4.11 -25.97 3.94
N ARG A 399 5.06 -25.26 4.56
CA ARG A 399 4.83 -24.05 5.38
C ARG A 399 4.53 -22.81 4.54
N ARG A 400 4.62 -22.90 3.21
CA ARG A 400 4.36 -21.81 2.25
C ARG A 400 5.21 -20.58 2.52
N LEU A 401 6.47 -20.80 2.91
CA LEU A 401 7.46 -19.75 3.05
C LEU A 401 7.66 -19.04 1.70
N CYS A 402 7.84 -17.73 1.73
CA CYS A 402 8.05 -16.93 0.52
C CYS A 402 9.12 -15.86 0.77
N MET A 403 9.41 -15.05 -0.23
CA MET A 403 10.44 -14.01 -0.09
C MET A 403 10.12 -12.99 1.02
N HIS A 404 8.82 -12.71 1.27
CA HIS A 404 8.42 -11.86 2.40
C HIS A 404 8.66 -12.53 3.77
N SER A 405 8.77 -13.86 3.83
CA SER A 405 9.15 -14.57 5.05
C SER A 405 10.59 -14.28 5.49
N LEU A 406 11.48 -13.82 4.60
CA LEU A 406 12.83 -13.34 4.98
C LEU A 406 12.76 -12.12 5.88
N ARG A 407 11.87 -11.17 5.56
CA ARG A 407 11.60 -10.01 6.44
C ARG A 407 11.03 -10.44 7.78
N HIS A 408 10.13 -11.43 7.78
CA HIS A 408 9.61 -11.98 9.03
C HIS A 408 10.72 -12.60 9.87
N TYR A 409 11.66 -13.32 9.24
CA TYR A 409 12.83 -13.86 9.93
C TYR A 409 13.67 -12.77 10.59
N VAL A 410 14.07 -11.72 9.86
CA VAL A 410 14.90 -10.65 10.45
C VAL A 410 14.16 -9.95 11.59
N ASN A 411 12.87 -9.65 11.40
CA ASN A 411 12.05 -9.03 12.44
C ASN A 411 11.87 -9.92 13.67
N ASP A 412 11.69 -11.23 13.48
CA ASP A 412 11.52 -12.22 14.56
C ASP A 412 12.84 -12.41 15.32
N PHE A 413 13.96 -12.55 14.60
CA PHE A 413 15.29 -12.60 15.20
C PHE A 413 15.56 -11.39 16.09
N MET A 414 15.35 -10.17 15.56
CA MET A 414 15.58 -8.94 16.31
C MET A 414 14.59 -8.74 17.47
N LEU A 415 13.39 -9.32 17.40
CA LEU A 415 12.41 -9.22 18.48
C LEU A 415 12.85 -10.01 19.73
N TYR A 416 13.57 -11.11 19.55
CA TYR A 416 14.04 -11.97 20.64
C TYR A 416 15.52 -11.76 21.00
N ALA A 417 16.22 -10.86 20.31
CA ALA A 417 17.58 -10.50 20.64
C ALA A 417 17.60 -9.53 21.85
N PRO A 418 18.23 -9.89 22.98
CA PRO A 418 18.12 -9.14 24.23
C PRO A 418 18.69 -7.71 24.14
N ASP A 419 19.70 -7.51 23.28
CA ASP A 419 20.42 -6.24 23.16
C ASP A 419 19.86 -5.32 22.06
N ILE A 420 18.82 -5.76 21.33
CA ILE A 420 18.22 -5.00 20.24
C ILE A 420 16.93 -4.35 20.74
N ILE A 421 16.99 -3.06 21.00
CA ILE A 421 15.81 -2.28 21.39
C ILE A 421 14.84 -2.09 20.20
N ASP A 422 13.55 -2.03 20.51
CA ASP A 422 12.48 -1.88 19.52
C ASP A 422 12.66 -0.71 18.53
N PRO A 423 13.09 0.50 18.96
CA PRO A 423 13.37 1.60 18.03
C PRO A 423 14.38 1.24 16.92
N VAL A 424 15.47 0.53 17.26
CA VAL A 424 16.49 0.10 16.30
C VAL A 424 15.87 -0.90 15.31
N ARG A 425 15.16 -1.90 15.82
CA ARG A 425 14.44 -2.90 15.01
C ARG A 425 13.44 -2.25 14.05
N PHE A 426 12.65 -1.29 14.53
CA PHE A 426 11.67 -0.59 13.72
C PHE A 426 12.30 0.25 12.62
N ASP A 427 13.43 0.90 12.87
CA ASP A 427 14.14 1.68 11.86
C ASP A 427 14.78 0.81 10.78
N ILE A 428 15.39 -0.30 11.16
CA ILE A 428 15.96 -1.25 10.20
C ILE A 428 14.85 -1.82 9.31
N ILE A 429 13.79 -2.32 9.94
CA ILE A 429 12.70 -2.99 9.22
C ILE A 429 11.81 -1.98 8.48
N GLY A 430 11.66 -0.74 8.96
CA GLY A 430 10.69 0.22 8.45
C GLY A 430 9.25 -0.20 8.75
N HIS A 431 8.99 -0.56 10.01
CA HIS A 431 7.64 -0.72 10.56
C HIS A 431 7.23 0.58 11.27
N VAL A 432 6.00 1.03 11.00
CA VAL A 432 5.34 2.07 11.80
C VAL A 432 4.38 1.33 12.73
N GLN A 433 4.43 1.59 14.04
CA GLN A 433 3.51 0.99 15.00
C GLN A 433 2.06 1.22 14.58
N SER A 434 1.22 0.21 14.74
CA SER A 434 -0.23 0.35 14.61
C SER A 434 -0.77 1.20 15.76
N GLU A 435 -1.80 2.02 15.49
CA GLU A 435 -2.54 2.77 16.50
C GLU A 435 -2.95 1.85 17.67
N GLY A 436 -2.32 2.05 18.84
CA GLY A 436 -2.56 1.27 20.06
C GLY A 436 -1.32 0.72 20.78
N GLU A 437 -0.14 0.69 20.15
CA GLU A 437 1.13 0.38 20.82
C GLU A 437 1.86 1.67 21.23
N ALA A 438 2.61 1.62 22.34
CA ALA A 438 3.10 2.76 23.14
C ALA A 438 3.40 4.04 22.32
N ILE A 439 2.53 5.05 22.46
CA ILE A 439 2.57 6.36 21.78
C ILE A 439 3.96 7.02 21.83
N ASN A 440 4.71 6.79 22.90
CA ASN A 440 6.06 7.34 23.09
C ASN A 440 7.07 6.88 22.03
N THR A 441 7.05 5.61 21.62
CA THR A 441 8.02 5.08 20.62
C THR A 441 7.66 5.42 19.18
N ALA A 442 6.41 5.86 18.92
CA ALA A 442 5.94 6.22 17.59
C ALA A 442 6.06 7.73 17.30
N VAL A 443 5.92 8.59 18.30
CA VAL A 443 5.76 10.05 18.11
C VAL A 443 6.97 10.87 18.58
N TYR A 444 7.71 10.40 19.60
CA TYR A 444 8.76 11.18 20.25
C TYR A 444 10.14 10.52 20.17
N ARG A 445 10.58 10.13 18.96
CA ARG A 445 11.96 9.65 18.74
C ARG A 445 12.55 10.14 17.42
N GLY A 446 13.86 10.41 17.45
CA GLY A 446 14.66 10.50 16.23
C GLY A 446 15.05 9.12 15.72
N ASP A 447 15.78 9.10 14.60
CA ASP A 447 16.38 7.88 14.08
C ASP A 447 17.34 7.26 15.11
N ALA A 448 17.29 5.95 15.26
CA ALA A 448 18.22 5.23 16.10
C ALA A 448 19.67 5.44 15.57
N PRO A 449 20.66 5.65 16.47
CA PRO A 449 22.05 5.79 16.11
C PRO A 449 22.53 4.69 15.16
N LEU A 450 23.33 5.07 14.15
CA LEU A 450 23.81 4.13 13.15
C LEU A 450 24.63 2.99 13.77
N SER A 451 25.43 3.28 14.79
CA SER A 451 26.20 2.27 15.54
C SER A 451 25.33 1.17 16.14
N LEU A 452 24.16 1.51 16.71
CA LEU A 452 23.23 0.52 17.23
C LEU A 452 22.59 -0.32 16.11
N LYS A 453 22.32 0.29 14.95
CA LYS A 453 21.84 -0.44 13.77
C LYS A 453 22.90 -1.41 13.25
N VAL A 454 24.18 -0.99 13.25
CA VAL A 454 25.31 -1.83 12.82
C VAL A 454 25.41 -3.06 13.74
N GLU A 455 25.37 -2.84 15.05
CA GLU A 455 25.45 -3.93 16.02
C GLU A 455 24.26 -4.90 15.89
N ALA A 456 23.04 -4.37 15.76
CA ALA A 456 21.85 -5.18 15.53
C ALA A 456 21.93 -6.02 14.24
N ILE A 457 22.47 -5.46 13.16
CA ILE A 457 22.67 -6.20 11.90
C ILE A 457 23.73 -7.30 12.09
N ARG A 458 24.86 -7.00 12.75
CA ARG A 458 25.97 -7.95 12.97
C ARG A 458 25.58 -9.19 13.78
N GLN A 459 24.55 -9.09 14.61
CA GLN A 459 24.05 -10.24 15.37
C GLN A 459 23.37 -11.30 14.48
N LEU A 460 22.92 -10.94 13.27
CA LEU A 460 22.32 -11.91 12.36
C LEU A 460 23.35 -12.99 11.97
N PRO A 461 23.00 -14.28 12.09
CA PRO A 461 23.93 -15.36 11.77
C PRO A 461 24.26 -15.42 10.28
N ARG A 462 25.50 -15.81 9.97
CA ARG A 462 25.92 -16.11 8.59
C ARG A 462 25.11 -17.28 8.02
N LEU A 463 24.72 -17.14 6.76
CA LEU A 463 23.88 -18.09 6.03
C LEU A 463 24.68 -19.25 5.41
N PHE A 464 25.98 -19.07 5.15
CA PHE A 464 26.93 -20.10 4.70
C PHE A 464 28.37 -19.62 4.93
#